data_AF-A0A150FYQ2-F1
#
_entry.id   AF-A0A150FYQ2-F1
#
_cell.length_a   1.000
_cell.length_b   1.000
_cell.length_c   1.000
_cell.angle_alpha   90.00
_cell.angle_beta   90.00
_cell.angle_gamma   90.00
#
_symmetry.space_group_name_H-M   'P 1'
#
loop_
_entity.id
_entity.type
_entity.pdbx_description
1 polymer ?
#
loop_
_entity_poly.entity_id
_entity_poly.type
_entity_poly.pdbx_seq_one_letter_code
_entity_poly.pdbx_strand_id
1 'polypeptide(L)'
;MNLDTVFWMPRRGSAQPSSSSSLRGLYDRLAFWRHGSVRHGRRTMLRNSKESLWLLAPFVVWGLVVVVMHSLGYVTMEKASAPVAMTNIVNTALTRLHRVVYFAGELAAAADAEAREALYPVFAAEVSGLKAEWDVMLYGANSSQAADPHFALAQRGVAFEQGSSTSILFNAGVRCWMPETADCYDEQHPYAAVVYRGLNAMMQRFFVEADLMLRDAPAAWALNSSRLSFLYLEGSGNLHWALTALTEAHLDRVVALYMRVEVFHVMVFVLSWLLAGVFLFGMLRPFMGHTQRETERIAEMLSQLPADVDVEGLLNKALLSIKGDPVAVARGDPRVSSGRNRVAPASGAFDGADGPDSRLQSRSESRAASLLNGGFKAWAGVGGGGRNSTGGGAGGAAD
;
A
#
# COMPACT_ATOMS: atom_id res chain seq x y z
N MET A 1 -10.92 35.90 23.83
CA MET A 1 -12.03 35.00 24.16
C MET A 1 -11.42 33.68 24.58
N ASN A 2 -11.38 33.46 25.90
CA ASN A 2 -10.89 32.24 26.54
C ASN A 2 -11.97 31.17 26.46
N LEU A 3 -11.64 30.01 25.94
CA LEU A 3 -12.46 28.81 26.05
C LEU A 3 -11.58 27.73 26.69
N ASP A 4 -11.74 27.64 28.00
CA ASP A 4 -11.29 26.57 28.87
C ASP A 4 -12.03 25.28 28.50
N THR A 5 -11.36 24.35 27.83
CA THR A 5 -11.81 22.95 27.73
C THR A 5 -10.97 22.07 28.64
N VAL A 6 -11.45 21.99 29.87
CA VAL A 6 -11.06 21.02 30.89
C VAL A 6 -11.44 19.62 30.41
N PHE A 7 -10.47 18.89 29.84
CA PHE A 7 -10.63 17.48 29.50
C PHE A 7 -10.29 16.62 30.72
N TRP A 8 -11.31 15.95 31.25
CA TRP A 8 -11.23 15.04 32.40
C TRP A 8 -10.31 13.85 32.11
N MET A 9 -9.21 13.72 32.85
CA MET A 9 -8.44 12.47 32.96
C MET A 9 -9.17 11.48 33.88
N PRO A 10 -9.36 10.22 33.48
CA PRO A 10 -9.81 9.18 34.38
C PRO A 10 -8.72 8.87 35.41
N ARG A 11 -9.14 8.84 36.68
CA ARG A 11 -8.36 8.43 37.86
C ARG A 11 -7.66 7.08 37.61
N ARG A 12 -6.32 7.06 37.73
CA ARG A 12 -5.51 5.85 37.79
C ARG A 12 -5.94 5.01 39.00
N GLY A 13 -6.59 3.88 38.74
CA GLY A 13 -6.67 2.78 39.68
C GLY A 13 -5.30 2.11 39.78
N SER A 14 -4.71 2.13 40.97
CA SER A 14 -3.52 1.38 41.33
C SER A 14 -3.84 -0.12 41.33
N ALA A 15 -3.61 -0.78 40.18
CA ALA A 15 -3.64 -2.23 40.07
C ALA A 15 -2.35 -2.81 40.66
N GLN A 16 -2.52 -3.78 41.55
CA GLN A 16 -1.44 -4.54 42.20
C GLN A 16 -0.60 -5.31 41.15
N PRO A 17 0.72 -5.47 41.38
CA PRO A 17 1.56 -6.32 40.55
C PRO A 17 1.32 -7.80 40.92
N SER A 18 0.28 -8.41 40.36
CA SER A 18 0.05 -9.85 40.47
C SER A 18 0.71 -10.62 39.33
N SER A 19 1.70 -11.42 39.71
CA SER A 19 2.14 -12.67 39.06
C SER A 19 2.69 -12.58 37.63
N SER A 20 4.00 -12.37 37.54
CA SER A 20 4.86 -12.62 36.38
C SER A 20 5.10 -14.12 36.06
N SER A 21 4.14 -15.01 36.33
CA SER A 21 4.30 -16.47 36.16
C SER A 21 3.75 -17.02 34.84
N SER A 22 3.06 -16.22 34.02
CA SER A 22 2.36 -16.74 32.82
C SER A 22 3.26 -17.04 31.61
N LEU A 23 4.43 -16.40 31.48
CA LEU A 23 5.27 -16.61 30.29
C LEU A 23 6.05 -17.93 30.33
N ARG A 24 6.41 -18.44 31.52
CA ARG A 24 7.10 -19.74 31.66
C ARG A 24 6.19 -20.93 31.28
N GLY A 25 4.89 -20.85 31.58
CA GLY A 25 3.94 -21.92 31.26
C GLY A 25 3.65 -22.11 29.76
N LEU A 26 3.83 -21.06 28.95
CA LEU A 26 3.63 -21.14 27.50
C LEU A 26 4.81 -21.83 26.80
N TYR A 27 6.04 -21.61 27.30
CA TYR A 27 7.22 -22.35 26.85
C TYR A 27 7.14 -23.85 27.22
N ASP A 28 6.65 -24.19 28.41
CA ASP A 28 6.48 -25.60 28.82
C ASP A 28 5.38 -26.32 28.01
N ARG A 29 4.32 -25.62 27.60
CA ARG A 29 3.27 -26.20 26.73
C ARG A 29 3.69 -26.37 25.28
N LEU A 30 4.56 -25.49 24.75
CA LEU A 30 5.16 -25.66 23.44
C LEU A 30 6.29 -26.71 23.43
N ALA A 31 6.80 -27.09 24.60
CA ALA A 31 7.84 -28.12 24.79
C ALA A 31 7.30 -29.56 24.89
N PHE A 32 6.03 -29.82 24.55
CA PHE A 32 5.43 -31.18 24.52
C PHE A 32 6.25 -32.19 23.68
N TRP A 33 7.05 -31.73 22.72
CA TRP A 33 7.92 -32.58 21.90
C TRP A 33 9.16 -33.17 22.64
N ARG A 34 9.41 -32.85 23.92
CA ARG A 34 10.76 -33.00 24.50
C ARG A 34 11.05 -34.13 25.49
N HIS A 35 10.11 -34.98 25.92
CA HIS A 35 10.44 -36.00 26.92
C HIS A 35 10.00 -37.44 26.59
N GLY A 36 10.54 -37.97 25.50
CA GLY A 36 10.78 -39.41 25.38
C GLY A 36 12.23 -39.73 25.79
N SER A 37 12.50 -39.92 27.09
CA SER A 37 13.78 -40.52 27.49
C SER A 37 13.67 -42.03 27.28
N VAL A 38 14.20 -42.52 26.15
CA VAL A 38 14.31 -43.96 25.94
C VAL A 38 15.42 -44.47 26.88
N ARG A 39 15.03 -45.14 27.97
CA ARG A 39 15.97 -45.81 28.88
C ARG A 39 16.30 -47.18 28.31
N HIS A 40 17.57 -47.40 27.95
CA HIS A 40 18.13 -48.72 27.66
C HIS A 40 19.28 -48.96 28.63
N GLY A 41 19.07 -49.77 29.67
CA GLY A 41 20.09 -50.10 30.68
C GLY A 41 20.57 -48.93 31.57
N ARG A 42 21.62 -49.17 32.37
CA ARG A 42 22.18 -48.22 33.37
C ARG A 42 22.83 -46.95 32.78
N ARG A 43 22.84 -46.76 31.47
CA ARG A 43 23.44 -45.57 30.81
C ARG A 43 22.34 -44.78 30.09
N THR A 44 21.98 -43.62 30.64
CA THR A 44 21.03 -42.69 30.02
C THR A 44 21.77 -41.76 29.06
N MET A 45 21.52 -41.87 27.75
CA MET A 45 21.91 -40.83 26.81
C MET A 45 21.04 -39.59 27.05
N LEU A 46 21.60 -38.56 27.66
CA LEU A 46 20.98 -37.24 27.73
C LEU A 46 21.07 -36.62 26.34
N ARG A 47 19.95 -36.61 25.61
CA ARG A 47 19.83 -35.90 24.34
C ARG A 47 20.10 -34.41 24.60
N ASN A 48 21.27 -33.92 24.18
CA ASN A 48 21.69 -32.53 24.40
C ASN A 48 20.92 -31.57 23.46
N SER A 49 19.66 -31.37 23.80
CA SER A 49 18.73 -30.58 23.01
C SER A 49 19.01 -29.07 23.05
N LYS A 50 19.91 -28.62 23.94
CA LYS A 50 20.34 -27.21 24.06
C LYS A 50 21.19 -26.77 22.86
N GLU A 51 22.09 -27.63 22.37
CA GLU A 51 22.94 -27.33 21.21
C GLU A 51 22.11 -27.19 19.93
N SER A 52 21.16 -28.09 19.71
CA SER A 52 20.24 -27.99 18.58
C SER A 52 19.40 -26.72 18.61
N LEU A 53 18.95 -26.28 19.80
CA LEU A 53 18.18 -25.04 19.94
C LEU A 53 19.06 -23.80 19.73
N TRP A 54 20.34 -23.86 20.13
CA TRP A 54 21.30 -22.78 19.91
C TRP A 54 21.64 -22.61 18.43
N LEU A 55 21.75 -23.71 17.68
CA LEU A 55 21.91 -23.69 16.22
C LEU A 55 20.67 -23.13 15.49
N LEU A 56 19.47 -23.30 16.06
CA LEU A 56 18.22 -22.81 15.49
C LEU A 56 17.96 -21.32 15.81
N ALA A 57 18.41 -20.85 16.97
CA ALA A 57 18.17 -19.48 17.46
C ALA A 57 18.43 -18.36 16.42
N PRO A 58 19.55 -18.34 15.66
CA PRO A 58 19.80 -17.26 14.68
C PRO A 58 18.79 -17.26 13.53
N PHE A 59 18.28 -18.42 13.11
CA PHE A 59 17.22 -18.49 12.09
C PHE A 59 15.89 -17.96 12.61
N VAL A 60 15.57 -18.22 13.88
CA VAL A 60 14.35 -17.71 14.52
C VAL A 60 14.42 -16.20 14.68
N VAL A 61 15.55 -15.68 15.18
CA VAL A 61 15.79 -14.22 15.31
C VAL A 61 15.74 -13.56 13.94
N TRP A 62 16.38 -14.16 12.93
CA TRP A 62 16.34 -13.69 11.55
C TRP A 62 14.91 -13.64 10.99
N GLY A 63 14.15 -14.73 11.13
CA GLY A 63 12.76 -14.78 10.69
C GLY A 63 11.90 -13.71 11.35
N LEU A 64 12.09 -13.46 12.65
CA LEU A 64 11.40 -12.39 13.36
C LEU A 64 11.77 -11.00 12.82
N VAL A 65 13.05 -10.75 12.52
CA VAL A 65 13.49 -9.48 11.91
C VAL A 65 12.85 -9.28 10.54
N VAL A 66 12.81 -10.31 9.69
CA VAL A 66 12.15 -10.25 8.38
C VAL A 66 10.66 -9.94 8.52
N VAL A 67 9.96 -10.60 9.45
CA VAL A 67 8.53 -10.36 9.70
C VAL A 67 8.29 -8.91 10.15
N VAL A 68 9.11 -8.38 11.07
CA VAL A 68 8.98 -6.98 11.54
C VAL A 68 9.24 -6.00 10.40
N MET A 69 10.32 -6.18 9.64
CA MET A 69 10.66 -5.30 8.52
C MET A 69 9.59 -5.33 7.42
N HIS A 70 9.08 -6.51 7.08
CA HIS A 70 8.02 -6.64 6.09
C HIS A 70 6.71 -5.99 6.55
N SER A 71 6.37 -6.12 7.84
CA SER A 71 5.21 -5.45 8.44
C SER A 71 5.35 -3.93 8.39
N LEU A 72 6.55 -3.39 8.66
CA LEU A 72 6.83 -1.95 8.54
C LEU A 72 6.75 -1.47 7.08
N GLY A 73 7.25 -2.27 6.13
CA GLY A 73 7.13 -2.02 4.70
C GLY A 73 5.66 -1.96 4.27
N TYR A 74 4.84 -2.90 4.74
CA TYR A 74 3.40 -2.94 4.47
C TYR A 74 2.68 -1.70 5.00
N VAL A 75 2.88 -1.34 6.28
CA VAL A 75 2.28 -0.13 6.89
C VAL A 75 2.73 1.15 6.16
N THR A 76 3.94 1.15 5.60
CA THR A 76 4.44 2.29 4.81
C THR A 76 3.78 2.35 3.43
N MET A 77 3.58 1.20 2.77
CA MET A 77 2.86 1.12 1.49
C MET A 77 1.37 1.45 1.62
N GLU A 78 0.72 1.04 2.71
CA GLU A 78 -0.67 1.39 2.98
C GLU A 78 -0.87 2.91 2.99
N LYS A 79 0.08 3.63 3.59
CA LYS A 79 0.11 5.11 3.61
C LYS A 79 0.39 5.74 2.24
N ALA A 80 0.90 4.98 1.27
CA ALA A 80 1.15 5.45 -0.09
C ALA A 80 -0.10 5.38 -0.99
N SER A 81 -1.14 4.63 -0.61
CA SER A 81 -2.37 4.54 -1.40
C SER A 81 -3.11 5.88 -1.53
N ALA A 82 -3.22 6.62 -0.41
CA ALA A 82 -3.88 7.93 -0.36
C ALA A 82 -3.23 9.00 -1.26
N PRO A 83 -1.90 9.26 -1.22
CA PRO A 83 -1.30 10.27 -2.09
C PRO A 83 -1.36 9.87 -3.58
N VAL A 84 -1.33 8.58 -3.91
CA VAL A 84 -1.52 8.12 -5.30
C VAL A 84 -2.95 8.40 -5.79
N ALA A 85 -3.96 8.12 -4.96
CA ALA A 85 -5.34 8.46 -5.27
C ALA A 85 -5.52 9.97 -5.44
N MET A 86 -4.89 10.78 -4.58
CA MET A 86 -4.90 12.23 -4.70
C MET A 86 -4.27 12.72 -6.01
N THR A 87 -3.12 12.16 -6.43
CA THR A 87 -2.53 12.49 -7.74
C THR A 87 -3.50 12.21 -8.89
N ASN A 88 -4.25 11.11 -8.83
CA ASN A 88 -5.26 10.80 -9.84
C ASN A 88 -6.40 11.83 -9.88
N ILE A 89 -6.88 12.28 -8.70
CA ILE A 89 -7.91 13.31 -8.61
C ILE A 89 -7.42 14.64 -9.15
N VAL A 90 -6.20 15.07 -8.79
CA VAL A 90 -5.63 16.33 -9.32
C VAL A 90 -5.51 16.28 -10.85
N ASN A 91 -5.04 15.16 -11.42
CA ASN A 91 -4.97 14.97 -12.87
C ASN A 91 -6.35 14.95 -13.54
N THR A 92 -7.35 14.37 -12.87
CA THR A 92 -8.74 14.37 -13.35
C THR A 92 -9.32 15.78 -13.31
N ALA A 93 -9.08 16.54 -12.25
CA ALA A 93 -9.46 17.94 -12.14
C ALA A 93 -8.80 18.79 -13.24
N LEU A 94 -7.51 18.59 -13.53
CA LEU A 94 -6.81 19.25 -14.64
C LEU A 94 -7.44 18.91 -16.00
N THR A 95 -7.79 17.64 -16.22
CA THR A 95 -8.46 17.20 -17.45
C THR A 95 -9.85 17.83 -17.58
N ARG A 96 -10.62 17.86 -16.49
CA ARG A 96 -11.94 18.50 -16.46
C ARG A 96 -11.85 20.02 -16.64
N LEU A 97 -10.82 20.67 -16.10
CA LEU A 97 -10.56 22.09 -16.33
C LEU A 97 -10.47 22.37 -17.84
N HIS A 98 -9.64 21.61 -18.55
CA HIS A 98 -9.51 21.76 -20.01
C HIS A 98 -10.82 21.48 -20.75
N ARG A 99 -11.62 20.50 -20.31
CA ARG A 99 -12.95 20.23 -20.87
C ARG A 99 -13.91 21.41 -20.65
N VAL A 100 -13.91 22.01 -19.47
CA VAL A 100 -14.72 23.20 -19.17
C VAL A 100 -14.32 24.37 -20.06
N VAL A 101 -13.00 24.62 -20.23
CA VAL A 101 -12.51 25.67 -21.14
C VAL A 101 -12.91 25.39 -22.59
N TYR A 102 -12.76 24.14 -23.04
CA TYR A 102 -13.16 23.72 -24.38
C TYR A 102 -14.65 23.95 -24.63
N PHE A 103 -15.52 23.43 -23.76
CA PHE A 103 -16.98 23.56 -23.95
C PHE A 103 -17.48 25.00 -23.75
N ALA A 104 -16.81 25.81 -22.92
CA ALA A 104 -17.09 27.25 -22.86
C ALA A 104 -16.80 27.93 -24.21
N GLY A 105 -15.66 27.59 -24.83
CA GLY A 105 -15.29 28.06 -26.18
C GLY A 105 -16.29 27.63 -27.25
N GLU A 106 -16.64 26.34 -27.28
CA GLU A 106 -17.63 25.79 -28.22
C GLU A 106 -19.01 26.43 -28.05
N LEU A 107 -19.46 26.62 -26.80
CA LEU A 107 -20.75 27.27 -26.51
C LEU A 107 -20.78 28.72 -27.03
N ALA A 108 -19.66 29.44 -26.93
CA ALA A 108 -19.55 30.81 -27.43
C ALA A 108 -19.34 30.89 -28.96
N ALA A 109 -18.69 29.89 -29.55
CA ALA A 109 -18.43 29.82 -30.99
C ALA A 109 -19.63 29.30 -31.80
N ALA A 110 -20.54 28.55 -31.18
CA ALA A 110 -21.73 28.01 -31.83
C ALA A 110 -22.59 29.12 -32.46
N ALA A 111 -22.79 29.05 -33.78
CA ALA A 111 -23.59 30.04 -34.52
C ALA A 111 -25.10 29.87 -34.29
N ASP A 112 -25.56 28.61 -34.24
CA ASP A 112 -26.98 28.27 -34.17
C ASP A 112 -27.48 28.16 -32.74
N ALA A 113 -28.72 28.60 -32.49
CA ALA A 113 -29.35 28.50 -31.18
C ALA A 113 -29.54 27.03 -30.75
N GLU A 114 -29.84 26.15 -31.69
CA GLU A 114 -30.02 24.71 -31.45
C GLU A 114 -28.71 24.05 -30.98
N ALA A 115 -27.58 24.38 -31.61
CA ALA A 115 -26.28 23.87 -31.21
C ALA A 115 -25.90 24.32 -29.79
N ARG A 116 -26.22 25.57 -29.44
CA ARG A 116 -26.01 26.10 -28.08
C ARG A 116 -26.88 25.38 -27.05
N GLU A 117 -28.15 25.12 -27.37
CA GLU A 117 -29.06 24.38 -26.50
C GLU A 117 -28.57 22.95 -26.25
N ALA A 118 -27.98 22.29 -27.26
CA ALA A 118 -27.38 20.97 -27.12
C ALA A 118 -26.07 20.96 -26.30
N LEU A 119 -25.24 22.00 -26.42
CA LEU A 119 -23.95 22.11 -25.72
C LEU A 119 -24.09 22.54 -24.25
N TYR A 120 -25.10 23.35 -23.94
CA TYR A 120 -25.35 23.87 -22.59
C TYR A 120 -25.37 22.79 -21.49
N PRO A 121 -26.15 21.69 -21.59
CA PRO A 121 -26.16 20.66 -20.55
C PRO A 121 -24.81 19.93 -20.42
N VAL A 122 -24.03 19.83 -21.50
CA VAL A 122 -22.69 19.24 -21.46
C VAL A 122 -21.73 20.15 -20.68
N PHE A 123 -21.73 21.45 -20.98
CA PHE A 123 -20.95 22.44 -20.24
C PHE A 123 -21.34 22.46 -18.76
N ALA A 124 -22.63 22.47 -18.45
CA ALA A 124 -23.13 22.43 -17.07
C ALA A 124 -22.66 21.17 -16.32
N ALA A 125 -22.71 20.01 -16.97
CA ALA A 125 -22.22 18.75 -16.40
C ALA A 125 -20.71 18.81 -16.12
N GLU A 126 -19.90 19.34 -17.05
CA GLU A 126 -18.45 19.46 -16.85
C GLU A 126 -18.09 20.43 -15.71
N VAL A 127 -18.78 21.58 -15.62
CA VAL A 127 -18.59 22.53 -14.51
C VAL A 127 -18.92 21.88 -13.17
N SER A 128 -20.05 21.16 -13.10
CA SER A 128 -20.45 20.45 -11.87
C SER A 128 -19.47 19.33 -11.50
N GLY A 129 -18.95 18.60 -12.50
CA GLY A 129 -17.95 17.56 -12.32
C GLY A 129 -16.63 18.14 -11.81
N LEU A 130 -16.14 19.23 -12.42
CA LEU A 130 -14.91 19.90 -11.99
C LEU A 130 -15.01 20.39 -10.54
N LYS A 131 -16.15 20.94 -10.13
CA LYS A 131 -16.40 21.34 -8.73
C LYS A 131 -16.34 20.15 -7.77
N ALA A 132 -16.97 19.04 -8.14
CA ALA A 132 -16.94 17.83 -7.32
C ALA A 132 -15.50 17.29 -7.16
N GLU A 133 -14.73 17.20 -8.25
CA GLU A 133 -13.31 16.80 -8.18
C GLU A 133 -12.51 17.77 -7.30
N TRP A 134 -12.72 19.07 -7.47
CA TRP A 134 -12.02 20.12 -6.72
C TRP A 134 -12.32 20.07 -5.23
N ASP A 135 -13.59 19.89 -4.85
CA ASP A 135 -14.00 19.79 -3.45
C ASP A 135 -13.41 18.54 -2.79
N VAL A 136 -13.44 17.38 -3.48
CA VAL A 136 -12.79 16.15 -2.99
C VAL A 136 -11.29 16.36 -2.91
N MET A 137 -10.68 17.04 -3.88
CA MET A 137 -9.25 17.33 -3.85
C MET A 137 -8.88 18.18 -2.62
N LEU A 138 -9.64 19.24 -2.33
CA LEU A 138 -9.35 20.13 -1.20
C LEU A 138 -9.61 19.48 0.15
N TYR A 139 -10.75 18.81 0.31
CA TYR A 139 -11.25 18.40 1.62
C TYR A 139 -11.25 16.89 1.86
N GLY A 140 -11.11 16.10 0.80
CA GLY A 140 -11.28 14.65 0.82
C GLY A 140 -12.73 14.25 0.52
N ALA A 141 -12.93 12.98 0.19
CA ALA A 141 -14.22 12.42 -0.15
C ALA A 141 -15.11 12.33 1.10
N ASN A 142 -16.33 12.90 1.00
CA ASN A 142 -17.36 12.67 2.02
C ASN A 142 -17.95 11.26 1.91
N SER A 143 -18.81 10.86 2.85
CA SER A 143 -19.40 9.51 2.87
C SER A 143 -20.21 9.16 1.61
N SER A 144 -20.84 10.15 0.97
CA SER A 144 -21.58 9.94 -0.28
C SER A 144 -20.68 9.83 -1.51
N GLN A 145 -19.60 10.61 -1.56
CA GLN A 145 -18.62 10.60 -2.65
C GLN A 145 -17.75 9.35 -2.56
N ALA A 146 -17.44 8.87 -1.36
CA ALA A 146 -16.67 7.64 -1.14
C ALA A 146 -17.37 6.37 -1.67
N ALA A 147 -18.67 6.44 -2.01
CA ALA A 147 -19.36 5.37 -2.71
C ALA A 147 -18.87 5.22 -4.17
N ASP A 148 -18.33 6.28 -4.76
CA ASP A 148 -17.66 6.23 -6.06
C ASP A 148 -16.24 5.65 -5.88
N PRO A 149 -15.89 4.56 -6.58
CA PRO A 149 -14.54 3.99 -6.57
C PRO A 149 -13.44 5.00 -6.91
N HIS A 150 -13.75 6.04 -7.70
CA HIS A 150 -12.81 7.11 -8.04
C HIS A 150 -12.38 7.95 -6.82
N PHE A 151 -13.29 8.16 -5.86
CA PHE A 151 -13.06 8.98 -4.67
C PHE A 151 -12.78 8.17 -3.40
N ALA A 152 -13.04 6.86 -3.39
CA ALA A 152 -13.00 6.02 -2.20
C ALA A 152 -11.69 6.09 -1.38
N LEU A 153 -10.56 6.29 -2.06
CA LEU A 153 -9.22 6.33 -1.43
C LEU A 153 -8.76 7.74 -1.04
N ALA A 154 -9.47 8.78 -1.47
CA ALA A 154 -9.11 10.18 -1.23
C ALA A 154 -9.71 10.71 0.08
N GLN A 155 -9.42 10.04 1.20
CA GLN A 155 -10.04 10.35 2.49
C GLN A 155 -9.56 11.66 3.12
N ARG A 156 -8.38 12.15 2.71
CA ARG A 156 -7.78 13.39 3.24
C ARG A 156 -7.43 14.31 2.09
N GLY A 157 -8.04 15.49 2.08
CA GLY A 157 -7.78 16.50 1.06
C GLY A 157 -6.48 17.28 1.27
N VAL A 158 -6.03 17.91 0.19
CA VAL A 158 -4.78 18.67 0.09
C VAL A 158 -4.75 19.86 1.06
N ALA A 159 -5.91 20.46 1.39
CA ALA A 159 -5.97 21.60 2.29
C ALA A 159 -5.50 21.27 3.72
N PHE A 160 -5.57 19.99 4.11
CA PHE A 160 -5.14 19.52 5.43
C PHE A 160 -3.74 18.90 5.42
N GLU A 161 -3.08 18.86 4.27
CA GLU A 161 -1.68 18.44 4.20
C GLU A 161 -0.76 19.57 4.69
N GLN A 162 0.50 19.26 4.94
CA GLN A 162 1.52 20.26 5.23
C GLN A 162 2.57 20.24 4.12
N GLY A 163 3.13 21.41 3.81
CA GLY A 163 4.27 21.55 2.90
C GLY A 163 3.97 22.34 1.63
N SER A 164 4.59 21.91 0.52
CA SER A 164 4.53 22.58 -0.78
C SER A 164 3.10 22.66 -1.33
N SER A 165 2.31 21.59 -1.26
CA SER A 165 0.94 21.57 -1.80
C SER A 165 0.03 22.63 -1.17
N THR A 166 0.09 22.82 0.15
CA THR A 166 -0.65 23.90 0.83
C THR A 166 -0.13 25.29 0.47
N SER A 167 1.18 25.42 0.24
CA SER A 167 1.73 26.68 -0.24
C SER A 167 1.25 27.00 -1.66
N ILE A 168 1.10 25.99 -2.53
CA ILE A 168 0.57 26.20 -3.89
C ILE A 168 -0.89 26.66 -3.83
N LEU A 169 -1.68 26.08 -2.93
CA LEU A 169 -3.10 26.41 -2.77
C LEU A 169 -3.34 27.83 -2.22
N PHE A 170 -2.58 28.23 -1.19
CA PHE A 170 -2.92 29.40 -0.38
C PHE A 170 -1.83 30.45 -0.25
N ASN A 171 -0.59 30.17 -0.68
CA ASN A 171 0.50 31.13 -0.49
C ASN A 171 0.32 32.34 -1.40
N ALA A 172 0.22 33.51 -0.78
CA ALA A 172 0.24 34.79 -1.47
C ALA A 172 1.70 35.24 -1.64
N GLY A 173 2.10 35.56 -2.87
CA GLY A 173 3.46 36.06 -3.16
C GLY A 173 4.16 35.43 -4.36
N VAL A 174 3.53 34.44 -5.02
CA VAL A 174 3.99 33.97 -6.33
C VAL A 174 3.55 35.00 -7.38
N ARG A 175 4.52 35.56 -8.12
CA ARG A 175 4.27 36.61 -9.14
C ARG A 175 3.54 36.09 -10.38
N CYS A 176 3.61 34.81 -10.70
CA CYS A 176 2.69 34.10 -11.60
C CYS A 176 3.01 32.60 -11.59
N TRP A 177 2.11 31.81 -12.16
CA TRP A 177 2.28 30.35 -12.24
C TRP A 177 2.90 29.90 -13.56
N MET A 178 3.09 30.80 -14.51
CA MET A 178 3.69 30.48 -15.80
C MET A 178 5.19 30.13 -15.67
N PRO A 179 5.70 29.22 -16.52
CA PRO A 179 7.09 28.79 -16.46
C PRO A 179 8.07 29.93 -16.74
N GLU A 180 7.68 30.86 -17.60
CA GLU A 180 8.48 32.03 -17.94
C GLU A 180 7.98 33.27 -17.18
N THR A 181 8.87 33.92 -16.43
CA THR A 181 8.52 35.11 -15.64
C THR A 181 8.14 36.31 -16.51
N ALA A 182 8.55 36.31 -17.78
CA ALA A 182 8.24 37.37 -18.73
C ALA A 182 6.75 37.39 -19.12
N ASP A 183 6.08 36.24 -19.04
CA ASP A 183 4.66 36.13 -19.36
C ASP A 183 3.76 36.53 -18.18
N CYS A 184 4.33 36.70 -16.97
CA CYS A 184 3.56 37.11 -15.80
C CYS A 184 2.80 38.43 -16.07
N TYR A 185 1.58 38.51 -15.56
CA TYR A 185 0.81 39.75 -15.60
C TYR A 185 1.51 40.89 -14.87
N ASP A 186 1.37 42.10 -15.42
CA ASP A 186 1.69 43.33 -14.70
C ASP A 186 0.68 43.57 -13.56
N GLU A 187 1.06 44.34 -12.55
CA GLU A 187 0.22 44.63 -11.37
C GLU A 187 -1.08 45.36 -11.75
N GLN A 188 -1.10 46.04 -12.89
CA GLN A 188 -2.26 46.74 -13.44
C GLN A 188 -3.24 45.82 -14.19
N HIS A 189 -2.87 44.58 -14.47
CA HIS A 189 -3.73 43.65 -15.20
C HIS A 189 -4.96 43.27 -14.35
N PRO A 190 -6.18 43.24 -14.92
CA PRO A 190 -7.41 43.00 -14.15
C PRO A 190 -7.44 41.67 -13.40
N TYR A 191 -6.68 40.68 -13.87
CA TYR A 191 -6.64 39.34 -13.27
C TYR A 191 -5.47 39.10 -12.31
N ALA A 192 -4.48 40.02 -12.25
CA ALA A 192 -3.28 39.85 -11.43
C ALA A 192 -3.61 39.63 -9.95
N ALA A 193 -4.59 40.36 -9.41
CA ALA A 193 -5.00 40.25 -8.01
C ALA A 193 -5.53 38.86 -7.63
N VAL A 194 -6.11 38.12 -8.58
CA VAL A 194 -6.62 36.76 -8.35
C VAL A 194 -5.47 35.75 -8.45
N VAL A 195 -4.61 35.91 -9.44
CA VAL A 195 -3.45 35.03 -9.67
C VAL A 195 -2.50 35.01 -8.48
N TYR A 196 -2.23 36.17 -7.87
CA TYR A 196 -1.24 36.30 -6.79
C TYR A 196 -1.73 35.80 -5.42
N ARG A 197 -3.02 35.46 -5.29
CA ARG A 197 -3.62 34.94 -4.04
C ARG A 197 -3.55 33.43 -3.92
N GLY A 198 -2.91 32.75 -4.88
CA GLY A 198 -2.73 31.30 -4.90
C GLY A 198 -3.79 30.57 -5.72
N LEU A 199 -3.56 29.28 -5.91
CA LEU A 199 -4.36 28.42 -6.79
C LEU A 199 -5.84 28.35 -6.37
N ASN A 200 -6.14 28.31 -5.06
CA ASN A 200 -7.52 28.24 -4.61
C ASN A 200 -8.32 29.50 -4.98
N ALA A 201 -7.72 30.69 -4.85
CA ALA A 201 -8.40 31.94 -5.22
C ALA A 201 -8.70 31.99 -6.73
N MET A 202 -7.75 31.53 -7.57
CA MET A 202 -7.95 31.41 -9.02
C MET A 202 -9.08 30.45 -9.36
N MET A 203 -9.08 29.24 -8.78
CA MET A 203 -10.12 28.25 -9.05
C MET A 203 -11.51 28.71 -8.59
N GLN A 204 -11.61 29.36 -7.43
CA GLN A 204 -12.89 29.93 -6.97
C GLN A 204 -13.40 31.02 -7.92
N ARG A 205 -12.52 31.89 -8.42
CA ARG A 205 -12.92 32.88 -9.44
C ARG A 205 -13.35 32.20 -10.73
N PHE A 206 -12.63 31.16 -11.16
CA PHE A 206 -12.97 30.37 -12.35
C PHE A 206 -14.37 29.75 -12.24
N PHE A 207 -14.73 29.18 -11.09
CA PHE A 207 -16.09 28.67 -10.85
C PHE A 207 -17.16 29.75 -10.88
N VAL A 208 -16.88 30.93 -10.33
CA VAL A 208 -17.82 32.06 -10.39
C VAL A 208 -18.07 32.44 -11.85
N GLU A 209 -17.04 32.56 -12.69
CA GLU A 209 -17.21 32.91 -14.11
C GLU A 209 -17.94 31.82 -14.89
N ALA A 210 -17.65 30.54 -14.63
CA ALA A 210 -18.33 29.43 -15.27
C ALA A 210 -19.83 29.38 -14.90
N ASP A 211 -20.17 29.55 -13.62
CA ASP A 211 -21.56 29.62 -13.15
C ASP A 211 -22.30 30.83 -13.71
N LEU A 212 -21.62 31.96 -13.79
CA LEU A 212 -22.16 33.19 -14.36
C LEU A 212 -22.46 33.00 -15.86
N MET A 213 -21.57 32.33 -16.60
CA MET A 213 -21.83 31.95 -17.99
C MET A 213 -23.03 31.00 -18.12
N LEU A 214 -23.20 30.04 -17.20
CA LEU A 214 -24.37 29.15 -17.18
C LEU A 214 -25.69 29.89 -16.88
N ARG A 215 -25.65 30.99 -16.13
CA ARG A 215 -26.85 31.76 -15.76
C ARG A 215 -27.20 32.85 -16.76
N ASP A 216 -26.27 33.19 -17.64
CA ASP A 216 -26.46 34.23 -18.64
C ASP A 216 -27.46 33.85 -19.72
N ALA A 217 -28.08 34.87 -20.32
CA ALA A 217 -28.86 34.70 -21.53
C ALA A 217 -27.96 34.28 -22.71
N PRO A 218 -28.46 33.49 -23.69
CA PRO A 218 -27.67 33.05 -24.84
C PRO A 218 -27.02 34.16 -25.68
N ALA A 219 -27.54 35.39 -25.59
CA ALA A 219 -26.97 36.57 -26.25
C ALA A 219 -25.66 37.06 -25.61
N ALA A 220 -25.38 36.69 -24.34
CA ALA A 220 -24.19 37.11 -23.62
C ALA A 220 -22.99 36.13 -23.80
N TRP A 221 -23.21 34.96 -24.41
CA TRP A 221 -22.15 33.99 -24.75
C TRP A 221 -21.34 34.41 -25.99
N ALA A 222 -21.00 35.69 -26.10
CA ALA A 222 -20.20 36.17 -27.21
C ALA A 222 -18.72 35.85 -27.02
N LEU A 223 -17.99 35.65 -28.13
CA LEU A 223 -16.54 35.43 -28.13
C LEU A 223 -15.76 36.61 -27.51
N ASN A 224 -16.32 37.81 -27.52
CA ASN A 224 -15.75 39.01 -26.90
C ASN A 224 -16.18 39.20 -25.43
N SER A 225 -16.85 38.21 -24.82
CA SER A 225 -17.25 38.31 -23.42
C SER A 225 -16.02 38.25 -22.50
N SER A 226 -15.99 39.13 -21.50
CA SER A 226 -14.91 39.14 -20.50
C SER A 226 -14.86 37.82 -19.70
N ARG A 227 -16.01 37.16 -19.52
CA ARG A 227 -16.12 35.87 -18.82
C ARG A 227 -15.43 34.76 -19.58
N LEU A 228 -15.71 34.63 -20.88
CA LEU A 228 -15.01 33.65 -21.72
C LEU A 228 -13.51 33.97 -21.80
N SER A 229 -13.14 35.25 -21.91
CA SER A 229 -11.74 35.67 -21.90
C SER A 229 -11.03 35.22 -20.62
N PHE A 230 -11.64 35.39 -19.44
CA PHE A 230 -11.07 34.89 -18.18
C PHE A 230 -10.97 33.36 -18.16
N LEU A 231 -12.05 32.65 -18.50
CA LEU A 231 -12.07 31.18 -18.52
C LEU A 231 -10.99 30.63 -19.45
N TYR A 232 -10.84 31.20 -20.64
CA TYR A 232 -9.86 30.76 -21.63
C TYR A 232 -8.42 31.11 -21.21
N LEU A 233 -8.14 32.38 -20.91
CA LEU A 233 -6.79 32.84 -20.59
C LEU A 233 -6.26 32.22 -19.30
N GLU A 234 -7.03 32.26 -18.21
CA GLU A 234 -6.56 31.69 -16.94
C GLU A 234 -6.62 30.17 -16.95
N GLY A 235 -7.68 29.59 -17.53
CA GLY A 235 -7.87 28.14 -17.58
C GLY A 235 -6.77 27.42 -18.36
N SER A 236 -6.29 28.00 -19.46
CA SER A 236 -5.16 27.47 -20.25
C SER A 236 -3.79 27.99 -19.79
N GLY A 237 -3.74 29.12 -19.08
CA GLY A 237 -2.54 29.78 -18.58
C GLY A 237 -2.23 29.44 -17.12
N ASN A 238 -2.37 30.43 -16.23
CA ASN A 238 -1.92 30.31 -14.83
C ASN A 238 -2.59 29.16 -14.08
N LEU A 239 -3.88 28.92 -14.30
CA LEU A 239 -4.61 27.86 -13.58
C LEU A 239 -4.14 26.47 -14.01
N HIS A 240 -3.84 26.28 -15.30
CA HIS A 240 -3.24 25.06 -15.82
C HIS A 240 -1.88 24.80 -15.16
N TRP A 241 -0.96 25.76 -15.21
CA TRP A 241 0.37 25.58 -14.66
C TRP A 241 0.38 25.42 -13.14
N ALA A 242 -0.51 26.12 -12.43
CA ALA A 242 -0.66 25.95 -10.99
C ALA A 242 -1.15 24.54 -10.60
N LEU A 243 -2.10 23.97 -11.36
CA LEU A 243 -2.53 22.58 -11.18
C LEU A 243 -1.43 21.60 -11.56
N THR A 244 -0.66 21.84 -12.62
CA THR A 244 0.50 21.02 -12.99
C THR A 244 1.55 21.02 -11.88
N ALA A 245 1.88 22.19 -11.32
CA ALA A 245 2.79 22.31 -10.18
C ALA A 245 2.26 21.58 -8.93
N LEU A 246 0.94 21.59 -8.72
CA LEU A 246 0.32 20.81 -7.65
C LEU A 246 0.47 19.29 -7.89
N THR A 247 0.24 18.82 -9.12
CA THR A 247 0.47 17.43 -9.52
C THR A 247 1.91 17.01 -9.28
N GLU A 248 2.89 17.82 -9.71
CA GLU A 248 4.32 17.56 -9.51
C GLU A 248 4.67 17.45 -8.02
N ALA A 249 4.17 18.37 -7.19
CA ALA A 249 4.37 18.32 -5.74
C ALA A 249 3.83 17.03 -5.10
N HIS A 250 2.69 16.52 -5.58
CA HIS A 250 2.17 15.23 -5.13
C HIS A 250 2.97 14.05 -5.65
N LEU A 251 3.42 14.09 -6.91
CA LEU A 251 4.26 13.04 -7.50
C LEU A 251 5.59 12.91 -6.76
N ASP A 252 6.24 14.01 -6.42
CA ASP A 252 7.47 14.03 -5.62
C ASP A 252 7.28 13.36 -4.25
N ARG A 253 6.14 13.60 -3.61
CA ARG A 253 5.79 12.94 -2.34
C ARG A 253 5.60 11.43 -2.52
N VAL A 254 4.92 11.01 -3.59
CA VAL A 254 4.74 9.58 -3.91
C VAL A 254 6.10 8.91 -4.17
N VAL A 255 6.96 9.52 -4.98
CA VAL A 255 8.32 9.03 -5.25
C VAL A 255 9.13 8.94 -3.96
N ALA A 256 9.08 9.95 -3.08
CA ALA A 256 9.78 9.92 -1.80
C ALA A 256 9.32 8.78 -0.88
N LEU A 257 8.03 8.40 -0.92
CA LEU A 257 7.53 7.23 -0.18
C LEU A 257 8.06 5.92 -0.76
N TYR A 258 8.10 5.77 -2.09
CA TYR A 258 8.67 4.60 -2.74
C TYR A 258 10.16 4.44 -2.45
N MET A 259 10.94 5.53 -2.49
CA MET A 259 12.36 5.51 -2.13
C MET A 259 12.60 5.02 -0.69
N ARG A 260 11.70 5.35 0.26
CA ARG A 260 11.81 4.82 1.65
C ARG A 260 11.56 3.32 1.71
N VAL A 261 10.58 2.81 0.95
CA VAL A 261 10.29 1.37 0.89
C VAL A 261 11.45 0.61 0.25
N GLU A 262 12.04 1.17 -0.81
CA GLU A 262 13.23 0.61 -1.44
C GLU A 262 14.39 0.47 -0.45
N VAL A 263 14.65 1.51 0.38
CA VAL A 263 15.68 1.45 1.42
C VAL A 263 15.43 0.31 2.42
N PHE A 264 14.18 0.05 2.82
CA PHE A 264 13.87 -1.10 3.69
C PHE A 264 14.22 -2.44 3.03
N HIS A 265 13.92 -2.61 1.74
CA HIS A 265 14.29 -3.83 1.01
C HIS A 265 15.81 -4.01 0.90
N VAL A 266 16.54 -2.93 0.58
CA VAL A 266 18.01 -2.97 0.54
C VAL A 266 18.60 -3.33 1.91
N MET A 267 18.08 -2.76 3.00
CA MET A 267 18.50 -3.09 4.36
C MET A 267 18.26 -4.57 4.71
N VAL A 268 17.07 -5.10 4.41
CA VAL A 268 16.77 -6.53 4.63
C VAL A 268 17.68 -7.42 3.79
N PHE A 269 17.95 -7.05 2.55
CA PHE A 269 18.86 -7.80 1.68
C PHE A 269 20.29 -7.84 2.24
N VAL A 270 20.86 -6.69 2.61
CA VAL A 270 22.20 -6.63 3.21
C VAL A 270 22.28 -7.42 4.52
N LEU A 271 21.28 -7.30 5.39
CA LEU A 271 21.24 -8.04 6.64
C LEU A 271 21.13 -9.57 6.40
N SER A 272 20.38 -9.98 5.37
CA SER A 272 20.30 -11.39 4.93
C SER A 272 21.67 -11.93 4.57
N TRP A 273 22.45 -11.17 3.79
CA TRP A 273 23.79 -11.54 3.36
C TRP A 273 24.77 -11.61 4.52
N LEU A 274 24.74 -10.65 5.43
CA LEU A 274 25.57 -10.66 6.64
C LEU A 274 25.26 -11.89 7.49
N LEU A 275 23.99 -12.21 7.71
CA LEU A 275 23.57 -13.34 8.53
C LEU A 275 23.90 -14.69 7.85
N ALA A 276 23.76 -14.77 6.52
CA ALA A 276 24.22 -15.92 5.74
C ALA A 276 25.74 -16.10 5.85
N GLY A 277 26.51 -15.03 5.77
CA GLY A 277 27.96 -15.05 5.99
C GLY A 277 28.32 -15.56 7.39
N VAL A 278 27.70 -15.00 8.43
CA VAL A 278 27.90 -15.45 9.82
C VAL A 278 27.51 -16.92 9.99
N PHE A 279 26.44 -17.39 9.33
CA PHE A 279 26.02 -18.79 9.40
C PHE A 279 27.04 -19.72 8.73
N LEU A 280 27.45 -19.42 7.50
CA LEU A 280 28.38 -20.25 6.74
C LEU A 280 29.76 -20.34 7.41
N PHE A 281 30.31 -19.19 7.83
CA PHE A 281 31.65 -19.15 8.41
C PHE A 281 31.66 -19.48 9.91
N GLY A 282 30.65 -19.03 10.66
CA GLY A 282 30.59 -19.13 12.11
C GLY A 282 29.97 -20.41 12.64
N MET A 283 28.99 -21.00 11.94
CA MET A 283 28.30 -22.22 12.42
C MET A 283 28.58 -23.44 11.55
N LEU A 284 28.45 -23.33 10.22
CA LEU A 284 28.56 -24.48 9.34
C LEU A 284 30.00 -25.04 9.32
N ARG A 285 31.01 -24.16 9.26
CA ARG A 285 32.43 -24.56 9.26
C ARG A 285 32.85 -25.33 10.53
N PRO A 286 32.61 -24.84 11.76
CA PRO A 286 32.96 -25.61 12.95
C PRO A 286 32.11 -26.88 13.11
N PHE A 287 30.84 -26.85 12.70
CA PHE A 287 29.98 -28.04 12.73
C PHE A 287 30.52 -29.14 11.82
N MET A 288 30.92 -28.81 10.58
CA MET A 288 31.56 -29.78 9.69
C MET A 288 32.87 -30.30 10.28
N GLY A 289 33.68 -29.42 10.88
CA GLY A 289 34.93 -29.83 11.54
C GLY A 289 34.70 -30.77 12.73
N HIS A 290 33.64 -30.56 13.52
CA HIS A 290 33.29 -31.45 14.63
C HIS A 290 32.77 -32.79 14.11
N THR A 291 31.86 -32.75 13.13
CA THR A 291 31.28 -33.96 12.52
C THR A 291 32.36 -34.83 11.89
N GLN A 292 33.33 -34.23 11.19
CA GLN A 292 34.45 -34.97 10.61
C GLN A 292 35.27 -35.73 11.68
N ARG A 293 35.61 -35.05 12.79
CA ARG A 293 36.34 -35.69 13.90
C ARG A 293 35.52 -36.78 14.58
N GLU A 294 34.21 -36.58 14.75
CA GLU A 294 33.33 -37.61 15.28
C GLU A 294 33.23 -38.82 14.33
N THR A 295 33.11 -38.58 13.03
CA THR A 295 33.09 -39.67 12.03
C THR A 295 34.42 -40.43 11.99
N GLU A 296 35.55 -39.74 12.13
CA GLU A 296 36.87 -40.37 12.20
C GLU A 296 37.00 -41.25 13.46
N ARG A 297 36.53 -40.76 14.61
CA ARG A 297 36.52 -41.53 15.86
C ARG A 297 35.57 -42.73 15.81
N ILE A 298 34.42 -42.58 15.17
CA ILE A 298 33.48 -43.69 14.96
C ILE A 298 34.10 -44.72 14.01
N ALA A 299 34.75 -44.28 12.93
CA ALA A 299 35.46 -45.17 12.02
C ALA A 299 36.59 -45.92 12.74
N GLU A 300 37.35 -45.25 13.61
CA GLU A 300 38.38 -45.87 14.44
C GLU A 300 37.76 -46.92 15.39
N MET A 301 36.66 -46.60 16.07
CA MET A 301 35.95 -47.57 16.93
C MET A 301 35.41 -48.77 16.14
N LEU A 302 34.88 -48.55 14.93
CA LEU A 302 34.41 -49.62 14.05
C LEU A 302 35.58 -50.49 13.54
N SER A 303 36.75 -49.89 13.31
CA SER A 303 37.95 -50.62 12.87
C SER A 303 38.57 -51.52 13.95
N GLN A 304 38.26 -51.27 15.23
CA GLN A 304 38.73 -52.06 16.37
C GLN A 304 37.81 -53.24 16.71
N LEU A 305 36.68 -53.42 16.02
CA LEU A 305 35.86 -54.62 16.22
C LEU A 305 36.55 -55.85 15.60
N PRO A 306 36.63 -56.98 16.32
CA PRO A 306 37.12 -58.24 15.76
C PRO A 306 36.34 -58.58 14.49
N ALA A 307 37.04 -59.07 13.46
CA ALA A 307 36.45 -59.38 12.15
C ALA A 307 35.28 -60.40 12.19
N ASP A 308 35.07 -61.06 13.33
CA ASP A 308 34.03 -62.06 13.54
C ASP A 308 32.67 -61.49 14.02
N VAL A 309 32.56 -60.18 14.27
CA VAL A 309 31.29 -59.56 14.68
C VAL A 309 30.57 -59.03 13.44
N ASP A 310 29.50 -59.69 13.02
CA ASP A 310 28.67 -59.32 11.86
C ASP A 310 27.93 -57.98 12.08
N VAL A 311 28.65 -56.89 11.81
CA VAL A 311 28.20 -55.50 12.02
C VAL A 311 27.01 -55.16 11.10
N GLU A 312 26.98 -55.75 9.91
CA GLU A 312 25.87 -55.58 8.96
C GLU A 312 24.59 -56.22 9.50
N GLY A 313 24.69 -57.39 10.15
CA GLY A 313 23.58 -58.05 10.82
C GLY A 313 23.00 -57.21 11.98
N LEU A 314 23.85 -56.64 12.82
CA LEU A 314 23.44 -55.78 13.94
C LEU A 314 22.87 -54.43 13.48
N LEU A 315 23.45 -53.82 12.44
CA LEU A 315 22.96 -52.57 11.86
C LEU A 315 21.61 -52.77 11.17
N ASN A 316 21.43 -53.85 10.40
CA ASN A 316 20.14 -54.19 9.81
C ASN A 316 19.09 -54.47 10.87
N LYS A 317 19.44 -55.15 11.97
CA LYS A 317 18.51 -55.42 13.08
C LYS A 317 18.12 -54.13 13.81
N ALA A 318 19.04 -53.18 13.99
CA ALA A 318 18.77 -51.88 14.57
C ALA A 318 17.95 -50.97 13.64
N LEU A 319 18.28 -50.93 12.34
CA LEU A 319 17.50 -50.18 11.33
C LEU A 319 16.09 -50.75 11.18
N LEU A 320 15.92 -52.08 11.23
CA LEU A 320 14.60 -52.72 11.25
C LEU A 320 13.84 -52.42 12.53
N SER A 321 14.49 -52.41 13.70
CA SER A 321 13.88 -52.03 14.98
C SER A 321 13.43 -50.57 15.02
N ILE A 322 14.16 -49.65 14.37
CA ILE A 322 13.78 -48.23 14.28
C ILE A 322 12.66 -48.02 13.25
N LYS A 323 12.67 -48.79 12.16
CA LYS A 323 11.73 -48.63 11.04
C LYS A 323 10.41 -49.37 11.21
N GLY A 324 10.32 -50.32 12.14
CA GLY A 324 9.10 -51.10 12.30
C GLY A 324 9.03 -51.87 13.60
N ASP A 325 8.56 -51.23 14.66
CA ASP A 325 7.59 -51.85 15.55
C ASP A 325 6.46 -50.84 15.76
N PRO A 326 5.29 -50.97 15.09
CA PRO A 326 4.09 -50.37 15.64
C PRO A 326 3.95 -50.97 17.02
N VAL A 327 4.05 -50.14 18.06
CA VAL A 327 3.83 -50.54 19.45
C VAL A 327 2.44 -51.16 19.52
N ALA A 328 2.39 -52.49 19.36
CA ALA A 328 1.24 -53.29 19.68
C ALA A 328 1.12 -53.18 21.18
N VAL A 329 0.26 -52.27 21.62
CA VAL A 329 -0.23 -52.18 22.99
C VAL A 329 -0.77 -53.57 23.32
N ALA A 330 0.06 -54.37 23.99
CA ALA A 330 -0.31 -55.65 24.57
C ALA A 330 -1.35 -55.37 25.65
N ARG A 331 -2.61 -55.33 25.20
CA ARG A 331 -3.80 -55.25 26.03
C ARG A 331 -4.05 -56.66 26.54
N GLY A 332 -3.60 -56.92 27.76
CA GLY A 332 -3.84 -58.16 28.46
C GLY A 332 -4.04 -57.90 29.93
N ASP A 333 -5.28 -57.60 30.32
CA ASP A 333 -5.75 -57.95 31.65
C ASP A 333 -7.23 -58.38 31.57
N PRO A 334 -7.57 -59.63 31.94
CA PRO A 334 -8.94 -60.11 32.02
C PRO A 334 -9.37 -60.24 33.49
N ARG A 335 -10.40 -59.49 33.91
CA ARG A 335 -11.50 -59.95 34.81
C ARG A 335 -12.39 -58.77 35.23
N VAL A 336 -13.66 -58.76 34.80
CA VAL A 336 -14.86 -59.21 35.55
C VAL A 336 -15.30 -58.22 36.64
N SER A 337 -16.36 -57.45 36.36
CA SER A 337 -17.68 -57.52 37.03
C SER A 337 -18.58 -56.42 36.43
N SER A 338 -19.69 -56.80 35.79
CA SER A 338 -21.06 -56.78 36.34
C SER A 338 -21.68 -55.37 36.42
N GLY A 339 -22.66 -55.10 35.55
CA GLY A 339 -23.39 -53.83 35.60
C GLY A 339 -24.38 -53.60 34.44
N ARG A 340 -25.45 -54.41 34.42
CA ARG A 340 -26.68 -54.25 33.60
C ARG A 340 -27.25 -52.81 33.61
N ASN A 341 -27.67 -52.29 32.45
CA ASN A 341 -29.11 -52.06 32.13
C ASN A 341 -29.39 -51.32 30.79
N ARG A 342 -30.32 -51.93 30.02
CA ARG A 342 -31.39 -51.41 29.12
C ARG A 342 -31.01 -50.54 27.90
N VAL A 343 -31.30 -50.94 26.63
CA VAL A 343 -32.62 -51.04 25.92
C VAL A 343 -33.33 -49.67 25.89
N ALA A 344 -33.67 -48.99 24.79
CA ALA A 344 -33.98 -49.34 23.40
C ALA A 344 -33.78 -48.11 22.45
N PRO A 345 -34.06 -48.22 21.13
CA PRO A 345 -33.78 -47.20 20.10
C PRO A 345 -35.00 -46.30 19.81
N ALA A 346 -34.76 -45.12 19.23
CA ALA A 346 -35.81 -44.32 18.61
C ALA A 346 -35.30 -43.58 17.38
N SER A 347 -35.83 -44.02 16.24
CA SER A 347 -35.93 -43.35 14.95
C SER A 347 -36.85 -42.13 15.01
N GLY A 348 -36.48 -41.07 14.30
CA GLY A 348 -37.37 -40.01 13.81
C GLY A 348 -36.55 -39.18 12.81
N ALA A 349 -36.72 -39.31 11.49
CA ALA A 349 -37.88 -38.91 10.69
C ALA A 349 -38.25 -37.44 10.96
N PHE A 350 -37.64 -36.53 10.19
CA PHE A 350 -38.20 -35.22 9.93
C PHE A 350 -38.14 -34.96 8.43
N ASP A 351 -39.30 -35.17 7.82
CA ASP A 351 -39.66 -34.80 6.46
C ASP A 351 -40.09 -33.33 6.42
N GLY A 352 -39.79 -32.67 5.30
CA GLY A 352 -40.65 -31.68 4.66
C GLY A 352 -40.56 -30.23 5.13
N ALA A 353 -40.00 -29.36 4.29
CA ALA A 353 -40.78 -28.49 3.39
C ALA A 353 -39.94 -27.33 2.82
N ASP A 354 -39.70 -27.41 1.52
CA ASP A 354 -39.90 -26.37 0.49
C ASP A 354 -39.60 -24.89 0.76
N GLY A 355 -38.70 -24.33 -0.08
CA GLY A 355 -38.71 -22.90 -0.45
C GLY A 355 -37.41 -22.44 -1.15
N PRO A 356 -37.46 -21.65 -2.25
CA PRO A 356 -36.59 -21.87 -3.41
C PRO A 356 -35.42 -20.89 -3.60
N ASP A 357 -34.51 -21.31 -4.48
CA ASP A 357 -33.64 -20.52 -5.35
C ASP A 357 -32.72 -19.44 -4.76
N SER A 358 -31.44 -19.80 -4.62
CA SER A 358 -30.34 -18.95 -5.13
C SER A 358 -29.10 -19.80 -5.37
N ARG A 359 -29.09 -20.47 -6.53
CA ARG A 359 -27.84 -20.76 -7.24
C ARG A 359 -27.13 -19.44 -7.49
N LEU A 360 -25.94 -19.25 -6.92
CA LEU A 360 -24.79 -18.65 -7.59
C LEU A 360 -23.52 -18.85 -6.75
N GLN A 361 -22.75 -19.85 -7.17
CA GLN A 361 -21.28 -19.84 -7.28
C GLN A 361 -20.48 -19.20 -6.13
N SER A 362 -20.21 -20.04 -5.13
CA SER A 362 -18.93 -20.07 -4.43
C SER A 362 -17.80 -20.42 -5.43
N ARG A 363 -17.16 -19.41 -6.03
CA ARG A 363 -15.87 -19.56 -6.72
C ARG A 363 -15.16 -18.21 -6.95
N SER A 364 -14.38 -17.72 -5.98
CA SER A 364 -13.14 -16.94 -6.23
C SER A 364 -12.47 -16.44 -4.94
N GLU A 365 -11.84 -17.34 -4.19
CA GLU A 365 -10.54 -16.99 -3.62
C GLU A 365 -9.49 -17.08 -4.75
N SER A 366 -8.49 -16.19 -4.73
CA SER A 366 -7.34 -16.09 -5.65
C SER A 366 -7.40 -15.05 -6.79
N ARG A 367 -7.69 -13.77 -6.51
CA ARG A 367 -7.20 -12.64 -7.33
C ARG A 367 -6.93 -11.39 -6.47
N ALA A 368 -5.83 -11.39 -5.74
CA ALA A 368 -5.28 -10.20 -5.07
C ALA A 368 -3.81 -9.91 -5.47
N ALA A 369 -3.32 -10.48 -6.58
CA ALA A 369 -1.92 -10.32 -7.02
C ALA A 369 -1.75 -10.06 -8.53
N SER A 370 -2.71 -9.38 -9.17
CA SER A 370 -2.65 -9.11 -10.63
C SER A 370 -3.21 -7.74 -11.03
N LEU A 371 -2.88 -6.69 -10.26
CA LEU A 371 -3.17 -5.29 -10.64
C LEU A 371 -1.93 -4.37 -10.63
N LEU A 372 -0.73 -4.89 -10.36
CA LEU A 372 0.53 -4.13 -10.43
C LEU A 372 1.41 -4.47 -11.64
N ASN A 373 0.87 -5.18 -12.64
CA ASN A 373 1.57 -5.49 -13.88
C ASN A 373 0.92 -4.82 -15.12
N GLY A 374 0.26 -3.67 -14.90
CA GLY A 374 -0.06 -2.73 -15.95
C GLY A 374 1.13 -1.82 -16.16
N GLY A 375 1.92 -2.10 -17.19
CA GLY A 375 3.13 -1.36 -17.51
C GLY A 375 2.89 0.15 -17.50
N PHE A 376 3.61 0.82 -16.61
CA PHE A 376 3.92 2.23 -16.71
C PHE A 376 4.76 2.39 -18.00
N LYS A 377 4.09 2.47 -19.15
CA LYS A 377 4.72 2.91 -20.39
C LYS A 377 5.18 4.32 -20.12
N ALA A 378 6.49 4.46 -20.02
CA ALA A 378 7.20 5.71 -19.90
C ALA A 378 6.53 6.78 -20.77
N TRP A 379 5.93 7.77 -20.13
CA TRP A 379 5.66 9.05 -20.76
C TRP A 379 7.00 9.79 -20.80
N ALA A 380 7.89 9.27 -21.64
CA ALA A 380 9.17 9.88 -21.94
C ALA A 380 8.92 11.02 -22.92
N GLY A 381 9.27 12.21 -22.46
CA GLY A 381 9.39 13.48 -23.17
C GLY A 381 9.16 13.49 -24.68
N VAL A 382 8.11 14.19 -25.07
CA VAL A 382 8.12 14.99 -26.30
C VAL A 382 9.10 16.14 -26.04
N GLY A 383 10.39 15.85 -26.21
CA GLY A 383 11.46 16.84 -26.24
C GLY A 383 11.34 17.67 -27.52
N GLY A 384 11.31 18.99 -27.34
CA GLY A 384 11.16 19.98 -28.40
C GLY A 384 12.16 19.80 -29.53
N GLY A 385 11.63 19.67 -30.74
CA GLY A 385 12.40 19.83 -31.96
C GLY A 385 12.78 21.29 -32.12
N GLY A 386 14.05 21.61 -31.86
CA GLY A 386 14.66 22.87 -32.24
C GLY A 386 14.64 23.04 -33.76
N ARG A 387 13.76 23.91 -34.26
CA ARG A 387 13.85 24.43 -35.63
C ARG A 387 14.88 25.54 -35.66
N ASN A 388 16.05 25.23 -36.20
CA ASN A 388 16.94 26.23 -36.79
C ASN A 388 16.23 26.87 -37.99
N SER A 389 15.66 28.06 -37.81
CA SER A 389 15.29 28.96 -38.90
C SER A 389 16.43 29.95 -39.14
N THR A 390 17.43 29.52 -39.89
CA THR A 390 18.28 30.43 -40.67
C THR A 390 17.46 30.91 -41.87
N GLY A 391 16.89 32.11 -41.78
CA GLY A 391 16.12 32.74 -42.86
C GLY A 391 16.50 34.21 -42.95
N GLY A 392 17.05 34.61 -44.10
CA GLY A 392 17.80 35.84 -44.30
C GLY A 392 17.00 37.14 -44.12
N GLY A 393 17.65 38.11 -43.49
CA GLY A 393 17.28 39.52 -43.55
C GLY A 393 17.96 40.17 -44.74
N ALA A 394 17.15 40.54 -45.75
CA ALA A 394 17.54 41.44 -46.81
C ALA A 394 17.57 42.87 -46.26
N GLY A 395 18.74 43.49 -46.25
CA GLY A 395 18.91 44.91 -45.98
C GLY A 395 18.47 45.74 -47.19
N GLY A 396 17.38 46.50 -47.03
CA GLY A 396 17.04 47.61 -47.91
C GLY A 396 17.74 48.87 -47.41
N ALA A 397 18.61 49.41 -48.26
CA ALA A 397 19.21 50.74 -48.12
C ALA A 397 18.41 51.75 -48.96
N ALA A 398 18.33 52.98 -48.44
CA ALA A 398 18.25 54.29 -49.10
C ALA A 398 17.64 54.37 -50.52
N ASP A 399 16.52 55.08 -50.64
CA ASP A 399 16.47 56.47 -51.14
C ASP A 399 15.09 57.11 -50.85
#